data_AF-A0A7S2MXR4-F1
#
_entry.id   AF-A0A7S2MXR4-F1
#
_cell.length_a   1.000
_cell.length_b   1.000
_cell.length_c   1.000
_cell.angle_alpha   90.00
_cell.angle_beta   90.00
_cell.angle_gamma   90.00
#
_symmetry.space_group_name_H-M   'P 1'
#
loop_
_entity.id
_entity.type
_entity.pdbx_description
1 polymer ?
#
loop_
_entity_poly.entity_id
_entity_poly.type
_entity_poly.pdbx_seq_one_letter_code
_entity_poly.pdbx_strand_id
1 'polypeptide(L)'
;MFAYDREGGRSRYRATRNATLFHAGGDRLVSDTLMAALLGPGLFGQNTTLGEGADALCRALPFRYEDLFAVLRGTRSRGMSSAGGEPCELWALDRDPHGVRQHVSACVGSDGVPRSFKFSVGPFKHTSVEYRFTNVVVGPLDEAEFAPSYACAHNYPARPCETQGVAKLELYAAYSQEGNLSRANDALSTAADFCLRAASHSGLSSSGLLSKWQVEANASWGQYAYCGPSEGGGGGCFGHSGKHVGRQGALGPGGGMGGQCSANDDVGSWYSFPAEGQCPEGAALGSGGCTWKAYVARTVSYKCLFEDRELKYACGRERGHAPMARSAAIIQAALASADPARGGCPDAPQHGLQQAPPVLVV
;
A
#
# COMPACT_ATOMS: atom_id res chain seq x y z
N MET A 1 -19.65 -7.14 2.93
CA MET A 1 -20.85 -6.29 2.87
C MET A 1 -20.57 -5.14 1.92
N PHE A 2 -21.55 -4.79 1.10
CA PHE A 2 -21.48 -3.66 0.17
C PHE A 2 -22.78 -2.87 0.25
N ALA A 3 -22.69 -1.58 0.51
CA ALA A 3 -23.80 -0.64 0.52
C ALA A 3 -23.54 0.44 -0.54
N TYR A 4 -24.57 0.80 -1.30
CA TYR A 4 -24.43 1.72 -2.41
C TYR A 4 -25.66 2.63 -2.50
N ASP A 5 -25.43 3.93 -2.42
CA ASP A 5 -26.43 4.97 -2.51
C ASP A 5 -25.98 5.99 -3.57
N ARG A 6 -26.54 5.84 -4.77
CA ARG A 6 -26.23 6.71 -5.91
C ARG A 6 -26.70 8.14 -5.68
N GLU A 7 -27.87 8.32 -5.08
CA GLU A 7 -28.48 9.65 -4.90
C GLU A 7 -27.74 10.45 -3.83
N GLY A 8 -27.37 9.79 -2.72
CA GLY A 8 -26.48 10.35 -1.70
C GLY A 8 -25.00 10.40 -2.09
N GLY A 9 -24.64 9.86 -3.26
CA GLY A 9 -23.26 9.87 -3.76
C GLY A 9 -22.29 9.17 -2.80
N ARG A 10 -22.64 7.99 -2.30
CA ARG A 10 -21.85 7.29 -1.28
C ARG A 10 -21.91 5.77 -1.44
N SER A 11 -20.85 5.11 -1.02
CA SER A 11 -20.73 3.66 -1.02
C SER A 11 -19.89 3.19 0.16
N ARG A 12 -20.17 1.99 0.66
CA ARG A 12 -19.37 1.34 1.68
C ARG A 12 -19.05 -0.07 1.26
N TYR A 13 -17.79 -0.45 1.42
CA TYR A 13 -17.29 -1.79 1.16
C TYR A 13 -16.57 -2.31 2.40
N ARG A 14 -17.16 -3.30 3.06
CA ARG A 14 -16.54 -4.03 4.17
C ARG A 14 -16.20 -5.45 3.74
N ALA A 15 -14.93 -5.81 3.89
CA ALA A 15 -14.41 -7.11 3.52
C ALA A 15 -13.54 -7.70 4.61
N THR A 16 -13.67 -9.02 4.78
CA THR A 16 -12.75 -9.86 5.54
C THR A 16 -12.12 -10.81 4.55
N ARG A 17 -10.79 -10.87 4.52
CA ARG A 17 -10.02 -11.74 3.63
C ARG A 17 -8.91 -12.42 4.42
N ASN A 18 -8.56 -13.63 4.01
CA ASN A 18 -7.40 -14.34 4.56
C ASN A 18 -6.22 -14.15 3.60
N ALA A 19 -5.15 -13.51 4.06
CA ALA A 19 -3.92 -13.36 3.30
C ALA A 19 -2.93 -14.45 3.69
N THR A 20 -2.51 -15.29 2.76
CA THR A 20 -1.62 -16.44 3.04
C THR A 20 -0.14 -16.12 2.80
N LEU A 21 0.22 -14.84 2.76
CA LEU A 21 1.59 -14.45 2.44
C LEU A 21 2.53 -14.78 3.60
N PHE A 22 2.14 -14.46 4.83
CA PHE A 22 2.97 -14.65 6.03
C PHE A 22 2.67 -15.99 6.70
N HIS A 23 1.40 -16.36 6.84
CA HIS A 23 1.01 -17.61 7.48
C HIS A 23 0.20 -18.51 6.55
N ALA A 24 0.53 -19.81 6.51
CA ALA A 24 -0.20 -20.81 5.73
C ALA A 24 -1.68 -20.92 6.15
N GLY A 25 -1.98 -20.71 7.44
CA GLY A 25 -3.36 -20.62 7.95
C GLY A 25 -4.11 -19.35 7.53
N GLY A 26 -3.40 -18.36 6.98
CA GLY A 26 -3.92 -17.09 6.55
C GLY A 26 -4.00 -16.06 7.68
N ASP A 27 -3.59 -14.83 7.36
CA ASP A 27 -3.78 -13.65 8.19
C ASP A 27 -5.15 -13.05 7.90
N ARG A 28 -6.01 -12.99 8.91
CA ARG A 28 -7.31 -12.32 8.78
C ARG A 28 -7.08 -10.82 8.62
N LEU A 29 -7.41 -10.30 7.45
CA LEU A 29 -7.42 -8.86 7.14
C LEU A 29 -8.86 -8.39 7.05
N VAL A 30 -9.20 -7.40 7.88
CA VAL A 30 -10.49 -6.72 7.83
C VAL A 30 -10.27 -5.32 7.29
N SER A 31 -11.05 -4.94 6.29
CA SER A 31 -11.04 -3.60 5.71
C SER A 31 -12.46 -3.07 5.58
N ASP A 32 -12.65 -1.80 5.94
CA ASP A 32 -13.91 -1.07 5.81
C ASP A 32 -13.66 0.25 5.10
N THR A 33 -14.08 0.35 3.84
CA THR A 33 -13.91 1.54 3.02
C THR A 33 -15.24 2.23 2.83
N LEU A 34 -15.33 3.49 3.28
CA LEU A 34 -16.44 4.40 3.03
C LEU A 34 -16.00 5.42 1.98
N MET A 35 -16.74 5.55 0.89
CA MET A 35 -16.60 6.63 -0.08
C MET A 35 -17.85 7.50 -0.02
N ALA A 36 -17.70 8.82 0.02
CA ALA A 36 -18.82 9.74 0.06
C ALA A 36 -18.50 11.04 -0.69
N ALA A 37 -19.50 11.55 -1.41
CA ALA A 37 -19.46 12.84 -2.08
C ALA A 37 -19.54 13.94 -1.02
N LEU A 38 -18.40 14.24 -0.40
CA LEU A 38 -18.31 15.30 0.59
C LEU A 38 -18.29 16.66 -0.10
N LEU A 39 -19.20 17.54 0.31
CA LEU A 39 -19.25 18.94 -0.11
C LEU A 39 -18.37 19.77 0.83
N GLY A 40 -17.12 20.02 0.46
CA GLY A 40 -16.27 20.98 1.18
C GLY A 40 -14.77 20.83 0.91
N PRO A 41 -14.00 21.94 0.96
CA PRO A 41 -12.54 21.90 0.88
C PRO A 41 -11.94 21.15 2.08
N GLY A 42 -10.97 20.27 1.83
CA GLY A 42 -10.27 19.52 2.87
C GLY A 42 -10.98 18.24 3.34
N LEU A 43 -12.11 17.88 2.75
CA LEU A 43 -12.82 16.65 3.08
C LEU A 43 -12.29 15.47 2.26
N PHE A 44 -11.87 14.42 2.96
CA PHE A 44 -11.41 13.16 2.37
C PHE A 44 -12.62 12.35 1.90
N GLY A 45 -12.84 12.27 0.59
CA GLY A 45 -13.99 11.56 0.03
C GLY A 45 -13.90 10.03 0.14
N GLN A 46 -12.78 9.49 0.65
CA GLN A 46 -12.62 8.08 0.97
C GLN A 46 -11.94 7.89 2.33
N ASN A 47 -12.57 7.12 3.20
CA ASN A 47 -12.00 6.66 4.47
C ASN A 47 -11.86 5.14 4.46
N THR A 48 -10.66 4.62 4.71
CA THR A 48 -10.41 3.18 4.82
C THR A 48 -9.96 2.83 6.23
N THR A 49 -10.71 1.97 6.90
CA THR A 49 -10.36 1.39 8.19
C THR A 49 -9.74 0.02 8.00
N LEU A 50 -8.63 -0.26 8.66
CA LEU A 50 -7.97 -1.57 8.69
C LEU A 50 -8.06 -2.15 10.12
N GLY A 51 -8.56 -3.38 10.23
CA GLY A 51 -8.82 -4.03 11.52
C GLY A 51 -10.27 -3.85 12.01
N GLU A 52 -10.51 -4.24 13.27
CA GLU A 52 -11.81 -4.19 13.94
C GLU A 52 -11.68 -3.53 15.33
N GLY A 53 -12.75 -2.92 15.82
CA GLY A 53 -12.80 -2.36 17.18
C GLY A 53 -12.00 -1.07 17.37
N ALA A 54 -11.60 -0.82 18.62
CA ALA A 54 -10.89 0.39 19.04
C ALA A 54 -9.45 0.45 18.53
N ASP A 55 -8.85 -0.70 18.24
CA ASP A 55 -7.48 -0.83 17.73
C ASP A 55 -7.39 -0.78 16.20
N ALA A 56 -8.51 -0.53 15.52
CA ALA A 56 -8.52 -0.38 14.07
C ALA A 56 -7.89 0.96 13.66
N LEU A 57 -7.24 0.95 12.49
CA LEU A 57 -6.53 2.11 11.95
C LEU A 57 -7.36 2.77 10.86
N CYS A 58 -7.67 4.06 10.99
CA CYS A 58 -8.37 4.81 9.93
C CYS A 58 -7.40 5.55 9.02
N ARG A 59 -7.62 5.49 7.70
CA ARG A 59 -6.90 6.27 6.69
C ARG A 59 -7.87 7.10 5.89
N ALA A 60 -7.78 8.42 6.06
CA ALA A 60 -8.50 9.36 5.21
C ALA A 60 -7.66 9.65 3.95
N LEU A 61 -8.27 9.41 2.79
CA LEU A 61 -7.64 9.54 1.47
C LEU A 61 -8.39 10.62 0.68
N PRO A 62 -7.69 11.52 -0.03
CA PRO A 62 -8.32 12.66 -0.70
C PRO A 62 -8.92 12.27 -2.06
N PHE A 63 -9.32 11.01 -2.20
CA PHE A 63 -10.02 10.55 -3.37
C PHE A 63 -11.42 11.15 -3.37
N ARG A 64 -11.84 11.61 -4.53
CA ARG A 64 -13.23 12.05 -4.73
C ARG A 64 -14.11 10.81 -4.78
N TYR A 65 -15.37 10.97 -4.42
CA TYR A 65 -16.34 9.94 -4.69
C TYR A 65 -16.41 9.68 -6.20
N GLU A 66 -16.23 8.41 -6.57
CA GLU A 66 -16.44 7.92 -7.92
C GLU A 66 -17.57 6.89 -7.86
N ASP A 67 -18.61 7.11 -8.64
CA ASP A 67 -19.69 6.14 -8.82
C ASP A 67 -19.11 4.91 -9.56
N LEU A 68 -18.94 3.81 -8.82
CA LEU A 68 -18.41 2.53 -9.30
C LEU A 68 -19.13 2.04 -10.58
N PHE A 69 -20.43 2.33 -10.70
CA PHE A 69 -21.27 1.89 -11.81
C PHE A 69 -21.42 2.95 -12.91
N ALA A 70 -20.88 4.17 -12.75
CA ALA A 70 -20.98 5.22 -13.77
C ALA A 70 -20.36 4.78 -15.12
N VAL A 71 -19.34 3.93 -15.09
CA VAL A 71 -18.72 3.35 -16.29
C VAL A 71 -19.71 2.52 -17.13
N LEU A 72 -20.76 1.97 -16.51
CA LEU A 72 -21.78 1.18 -17.22
C LEU A 72 -22.61 2.03 -18.20
N ARG A 73 -22.65 3.36 -18.04
CA ARG A 73 -23.32 4.25 -19.01
C ARG A 73 -22.70 4.18 -20.41
N GLY A 74 -21.44 3.76 -20.51
CA GLY A 74 -20.76 3.58 -21.79
C GLY A 74 -20.85 2.17 -22.38
N THR A 75 -21.52 1.23 -21.70
CA THR A 75 -21.60 -0.18 -22.12
C THR A 75 -22.71 -0.42 -23.13
N ARG A 76 -22.66 -1.59 -23.79
CA ARG A 76 -23.72 -2.07 -24.67
C ARG A 76 -24.18 -3.45 -24.21
N SER A 77 -25.46 -3.73 -24.39
CA SER A 77 -26.00 -5.07 -24.22
C SER A 77 -25.29 -6.06 -25.16
N ARG A 78 -24.96 -7.23 -24.61
CA ARG A 78 -24.39 -8.39 -25.29
C ARG A 78 -25.37 -9.57 -25.29
N GLY A 79 -26.61 -9.34 -24.87
CA GLY A 79 -27.66 -10.36 -24.78
C GLY A 79 -27.79 -10.98 -23.38
N MET A 80 -28.60 -12.02 -23.30
CA MET A 80 -28.91 -12.72 -22.04
C MET A 80 -27.72 -13.53 -21.54
N SER A 81 -27.55 -13.58 -20.23
CA SER A 81 -26.53 -14.36 -19.53
C SER A 81 -27.05 -14.83 -18.17
N SER A 82 -26.15 -15.33 -17.33
CA SER A 82 -26.46 -15.61 -15.93
C SER A 82 -25.26 -15.36 -15.02
N ALA A 83 -25.51 -14.94 -13.79
CA ALA A 83 -24.51 -14.86 -12.73
C ALA A 83 -25.06 -15.50 -11.46
N GLY A 84 -24.31 -16.44 -10.88
CA GLY A 84 -24.77 -17.17 -9.69
C GLY A 84 -26.03 -18.02 -9.94
N GLY A 85 -26.33 -18.37 -11.19
CA GLY A 85 -27.56 -19.09 -11.56
C GLY A 85 -28.77 -18.19 -11.82
N GLU A 86 -28.67 -16.88 -11.59
CA GLU A 86 -29.76 -15.94 -11.87
C GLU A 86 -29.67 -15.38 -13.29
N PRO A 87 -30.78 -15.34 -14.06
CA PRO A 87 -30.81 -14.78 -15.40
C PRO A 87 -30.61 -13.25 -15.36
N CYS A 88 -29.86 -12.73 -16.31
CA CYS A 88 -29.57 -11.30 -16.43
C CYS A 88 -29.28 -10.90 -17.87
N GLU A 89 -29.21 -9.60 -18.13
CA GLU A 89 -28.65 -9.04 -19.36
C GLU A 89 -27.18 -8.70 -19.13
N LEU A 90 -26.30 -9.16 -20.03
CA LEU A 90 -24.89 -8.84 -19.99
C LEU A 90 -24.63 -7.51 -20.68
N TRP A 91 -24.07 -6.55 -19.95
CA TRP A 91 -23.61 -5.27 -20.44
C TRP A 91 -22.09 -5.25 -20.45
N ALA A 92 -21.46 -4.86 -21.56
CA ALA A 92 -20.01 -4.83 -21.65
C ALA A 92 -19.48 -3.65 -22.46
N LEU A 93 -18.25 -3.26 -22.14
CA LEU A 93 -17.48 -2.23 -22.79
C LEU A 93 -16.01 -2.65 -22.85
N ASP A 94 -15.47 -2.65 -24.06
CA ASP A 94 -14.04 -2.78 -24.33
C ASP A 94 -13.53 -1.42 -24.82
N ARG A 95 -12.48 -0.90 -24.20
CA ARG A 95 -11.78 0.32 -24.64
C ARG A 95 -10.28 0.08 -24.65
N ASP A 96 -9.57 0.85 -25.47
CA ASP A 96 -8.11 0.79 -25.53
C ASP A 96 -7.53 2.22 -25.45
N PRO A 97 -7.74 2.93 -24.32
CA PRO A 97 -7.14 4.24 -24.14
C PRO A 97 -5.61 4.10 -24.11
N HIS A 98 -4.94 4.71 -25.08
CA HIS A 98 -3.47 4.79 -25.12
C HIS A 98 -2.75 3.42 -25.10
N GLY A 99 -3.33 2.37 -25.69
CA GLY A 99 -2.72 1.03 -25.74
C GLY A 99 -2.92 0.19 -24.47
N VAL A 100 -3.73 0.69 -23.52
CA VAL A 100 -4.11 0.01 -22.28
C VAL A 100 -5.53 -0.53 -22.43
N ARG A 101 -5.68 -1.81 -22.79
CA ARG A 101 -7.00 -2.43 -22.95
C ARG A 101 -7.77 -2.48 -21.63
N GLN A 102 -8.87 -1.76 -21.54
CA GLN A 102 -9.80 -1.80 -20.43
C GLN A 102 -11.05 -2.59 -20.84
N HIS A 103 -11.44 -3.56 -20.02
CA HIS A 103 -12.69 -4.29 -20.19
C HIS A 103 -13.53 -4.16 -18.93
N VAL A 104 -14.76 -3.70 -19.11
CA VAL A 104 -15.77 -3.57 -18.06
C VAL A 104 -17.00 -4.35 -18.48
N SER A 105 -17.54 -5.15 -17.58
CA SER A 105 -18.82 -5.84 -17.79
C SER A 105 -19.66 -5.91 -16.52
N ALA A 106 -20.98 -5.96 -16.70
CA ALA A 106 -21.92 -6.21 -15.63
C ALA A 106 -23.05 -7.11 -16.12
N CYS A 107 -23.47 -8.04 -15.28
CA CYS A 107 -24.67 -8.84 -15.47
C CYS A 107 -25.77 -8.18 -14.63
N VAL A 108 -26.77 -7.60 -15.29
CA VAL A 108 -27.82 -6.78 -14.66
C VAL A 108 -29.15 -7.52 -14.73
N GLY A 109 -29.80 -7.73 -13.59
CA GLY A 109 -31.11 -8.37 -13.51
C GLY A 109 -32.19 -7.55 -14.21
N SER A 110 -33.35 -8.17 -14.46
CA SER A 110 -34.52 -7.47 -15.02
C SER A 110 -35.06 -6.38 -14.09
N ASP A 111 -34.70 -6.42 -12.81
CA ASP A 111 -34.94 -5.40 -11.78
C ASP A 111 -33.95 -4.22 -11.85
N GLY A 112 -33.00 -4.22 -12.80
CA GLY A 112 -31.98 -3.20 -12.95
C GLY A 112 -30.81 -3.31 -11.96
N VAL A 113 -30.75 -4.39 -11.18
CA VAL A 113 -29.76 -4.57 -10.11
C VAL A 113 -28.58 -5.41 -10.61
N PRO A 114 -27.32 -4.98 -10.41
CA PRO A 114 -26.15 -5.79 -10.76
C PRO A 114 -26.07 -7.09 -9.96
N ARG A 115 -25.88 -8.21 -10.65
CA ARG A 115 -25.57 -9.54 -10.08
C ARG A 115 -24.08 -9.85 -10.11
N SER A 116 -23.38 -9.34 -11.12
CA SER A 116 -21.93 -9.29 -11.14
C SER A 116 -21.43 -8.01 -11.81
N PHE A 117 -20.23 -7.58 -11.42
CA PHE A 117 -19.50 -6.47 -12.02
C PHE A 117 -18.04 -6.87 -12.15
N LYS A 118 -17.48 -6.76 -13.36
CA LYS A 118 -16.09 -7.09 -13.66
C LYS A 118 -15.41 -5.88 -14.27
N PHE A 119 -14.24 -5.58 -13.74
CA PHE A 119 -13.36 -4.53 -14.23
C PHE A 119 -11.97 -5.12 -14.45
N SER A 120 -11.39 -4.90 -15.62
CA SER A 120 -10.05 -5.39 -15.95
C SER A 120 -9.27 -4.38 -16.79
N VAL A 121 -7.98 -4.25 -16.49
CA VAL A 121 -7.05 -3.34 -17.17
C VAL A 121 -5.83 -4.13 -17.64
N GLY A 122 -5.67 -4.24 -18.96
CA GLY A 122 -4.51 -4.83 -19.65
C GLY A 122 -3.38 -3.79 -19.84
N PRO A 123 -2.14 -4.20 -20.18
CA PRO A 123 -1.68 -5.54 -20.60
C PRO A 123 -1.46 -6.54 -19.45
N PHE A 124 -1.63 -6.10 -18.20
CA PHE A 124 -1.43 -6.93 -17.02
C PHE A 124 -2.61 -7.90 -16.85
N LYS A 125 -2.45 -9.14 -17.31
CA LYS A 125 -3.46 -10.23 -17.22
C LYS A 125 -4.01 -10.48 -15.80
N HIS A 126 -3.44 -9.85 -14.77
CA HIS A 126 -3.76 -10.07 -13.36
C HIS A 126 -4.48 -8.91 -12.69
N THR A 127 -4.71 -7.77 -13.36
CA THR A 127 -5.49 -6.65 -12.79
C THR A 127 -6.94 -6.75 -13.26
N SER A 128 -7.59 -7.86 -12.91
CA SER A 128 -9.03 -8.04 -13.06
C SER A 128 -9.65 -8.18 -11.67
N VAL A 129 -10.69 -7.40 -11.40
CA VAL A 129 -11.52 -7.54 -10.20
C VAL A 129 -12.92 -7.94 -10.66
N GLU A 130 -13.45 -9.00 -10.08
CA GLU A 130 -14.83 -9.45 -10.29
C GLU A 130 -15.55 -9.39 -8.94
N TYR A 131 -16.66 -8.66 -8.92
CA TYR A 131 -17.60 -8.60 -7.83
C TYR A 131 -18.81 -9.46 -8.19
N ARG A 132 -19.25 -10.29 -7.24
CA ARG A 132 -20.52 -11.00 -7.31
C ARG A 132 -21.39 -10.52 -6.16
N PHE A 133 -22.61 -10.12 -6.49
CA PHE A 133 -23.56 -9.59 -5.53
C PHE A 133 -24.59 -10.69 -5.23
N THR A 134 -24.76 -11.01 -3.95
CA THR A 134 -25.74 -12.00 -3.47
C THR A 134 -26.54 -11.37 -2.34
N ASN A 135 -27.75 -11.89 -2.08
CA ASN A 135 -28.65 -11.38 -1.05
C ASN A 135 -28.91 -9.87 -1.21
N VAL A 136 -29.11 -9.41 -2.45
CA VAL A 136 -29.26 -7.99 -2.73
C VAL A 136 -30.63 -7.51 -2.27
N VAL A 137 -30.65 -6.45 -1.46
CA VAL A 137 -31.87 -5.76 -1.03
C VAL A 137 -31.86 -4.38 -1.67
N VAL A 138 -32.97 -4.02 -2.30
CA VAL A 138 -33.19 -2.70 -2.91
C VAL A 138 -34.15 -1.92 -2.04
N GLY A 139 -33.78 -0.68 -1.72
CA GLY A 139 -34.60 0.20 -0.90
C GLY A 139 -33.77 1.30 -0.25
N PRO A 140 -34.41 2.15 0.59
CA PRO A 140 -33.69 3.11 1.39
C PRO A 140 -32.73 2.39 2.34
N LEU A 141 -31.52 2.94 2.47
CA LEU A 141 -30.50 2.48 3.41
C LEU A 141 -30.53 3.36 4.66
N ASP A 142 -30.22 2.77 5.81
CA ASP A 142 -30.06 3.53 7.05
C ASP A 142 -28.82 4.44 6.95
N GLU A 143 -28.93 5.68 7.44
CA GLU A 143 -27.81 6.63 7.54
C GLU A 143 -26.63 6.04 8.34
N ALA A 144 -26.91 5.18 9.32
CA ALA A 144 -25.90 4.48 10.09
C ALA A 144 -24.99 3.59 9.23
N GLU A 145 -25.45 3.08 8.08
CA GLU A 145 -24.64 2.29 7.16
C GLU A 145 -23.49 3.12 6.57
N PHE A 146 -23.66 4.43 6.47
CA PHE A 146 -22.65 5.35 5.94
C PHE A 146 -21.97 6.19 7.01
N ALA A 147 -22.25 5.94 8.29
CA ALA A 147 -21.50 6.55 9.38
C ALA A 147 -20.02 6.10 9.33
N PRO A 148 -19.06 7.01 9.58
CA PRO A 148 -17.65 6.64 9.69
C PRO A 148 -17.44 5.51 10.71
N SER A 149 -16.42 4.68 10.50
CA SER A 149 -16.04 3.69 11.51
C SER A 149 -15.64 4.37 12.82
N TYR A 150 -15.67 3.64 13.94
CA TYR A 150 -15.21 4.15 15.23
C TYR A 150 -13.78 4.74 15.14
N ALA A 151 -12.85 4.01 14.50
CA ALA A 151 -11.48 4.46 14.30
C ALA A 151 -11.41 5.78 13.51
N CYS A 152 -12.23 5.95 12.49
CA CYS A 152 -12.26 7.18 11.71
C CYS A 152 -12.93 8.35 12.43
N ALA A 153 -13.98 8.07 13.20
CA ALA A 153 -14.73 9.10 13.93
C ALA A 153 -13.98 9.60 15.18
N HIS A 154 -13.23 8.73 15.85
CA HIS A 154 -12.69 9.01 17.19
C HIS A 154 -11.17 8.92 17.30
N ASN A 155 -10.51 8.13 16.44
CA ASN A 155 -9.08 7.84 16.55
C ASN A 155 -8.26 8.43 15.39
N TYR A 156 -8.86 9.20 14.48
CA TYR A 156 -8.14 9.76 13.32
C TYR A 156 -7.78 11.24 13.52
N PRO A 157 -6.53 11.66 13.23
CA PRO A 157 -5.36 10.81 13.00
C PRO A 157 -4.96 10.04 14.26
N ALA A 158 -4.39 8.85 14.11
CA ALA A 158 -3.92 8.08 15.27
C ALA A 158 -2.86 8.86 16.02
N ARG A 159 -2.91 8.80 17.36
CA ARG A 159 -1.88 9.41 18.20
C ARG A 159 -0.54 8.72 17.95
N PRO A 160 0.58 9.46 17.97
CA PRO A 160 1.90 8.85 17.96
C PRO A 160 2.12 7.96 19.18
N CYS A 161 3.01 6.98 19.06
CA CYS A 161 3.41 6.13 20.18
C CYS A 161 4.06 6.96 21.29
N GLU A 162 3.84 6.56 22.55
CA GLU A 162 4.42 7.24 23.73
C GLU A 162 5.95 7.09 23.83
N THR A 163 6.53 6.11 23.10
CA THR A 163 7.97 5.89 23.07
C THR A 163 8.72 7.14 22.62
N GLN A 164 9.69 7.57 23.41
CA GLN A 164 10.55 8.71 23.10
C GLN A 164 11.98 8.25 22.83
N GLY A 165 12.72 9.07 22.08
CA GLY A 165 14.13 8.84 21.79
C GLY A 165 14.44 8.78 20.30
N VAL A 166 15.69 8.50 19.98
CA VAL A 166 16.17 8.39 18.60
C VAL A 166 16.36 6.92 18.25
N ALA A 167 15.61 6.45 17.25
CA ALA A 167 15.83 5.17 16.61
C ALA A 167 16.83 5.33 15.45
N LYS A 168 17.84 4.46 15.43
CA LYS A 168 18.74 4.29 14.28
C LYS A 168 18.25 3.11 13.46
N LEU A 169 17.82 3.38 12.24
CA LEU A 169 17.23 2.38 11.35
C LEU A 169 18.08 2.19 10.11
N GLU A 170 18.18 0.93 9.69
CA GLU A 170 18.64 0.57 8.36
C GLU A 170 17.41 0.18 7.52
N LEU A 171 17.11 1.00 6.52
CA LEU A 171 15.90 0.83 5.70
C LEU A 171 16.25 0.66 4.23
N TYR A 172 15.31 0.09 3.50
CA TYR A 172 15.41 -0.19 2.09
C TYR A 172 14.24 0.42 1.37
N ALA A 173 14.52 1.08 0.26
CA ALA A 173 13.51 1.77 -0.49
C ALA A 173 13.66 1.49 -1.99
N ALA A 174 12.53 1.07 -2.54
CA ALA A 174 12.35 0.51 -3.87
C ALA A 174 11.89 1.62 -4.83
N TYR A 175 12.68 1.95 -5.85
CA TYR A 175 12.39 3.07 -6.77
C TYR A 175 12.58 2.72 -8.24
N SER A 176 11.87 3.47 -9.09
CA SER A 176 12.16 3.60 -10.53
C SER A 176 12.95 4.87 -10.87
N GLN A 177 12.83 5.94 -10.07
CA GLN A 177 13.55 7.22 -10.22
C GLN A 177 13.85 7.84 -8.83
N GLU A 178 14.91 8.64 -8.78
CA GLU A 178 15.81 8.93 -7.66
C GLU A 178 15.23 9.53 -6.36
N GLY A 179 15.89 9.20 -5.23
CA GLY A 179 16.31 10.18 -4.20
C GLY A 179 15.38 10.55 -3.06
N ASN A 180 14.10 10.17 -3.08
CA ASN A 180 13.18 10.58 -2.03
C ASN A 180 12.75 9.41 -1.12
N LEU A 181 13.27 9.39 0.11
CA LEU A 181 12.83 8.51 1.18
C LEU A 181 11.43 8.90 1.68
N SER A 182 10.40 8.75 0.85
CA SER A 182 8.99 8.95 1.25
C SER A 182 8.39 7.68 1.86
N ARG A 183 8.80 6.52 1.36
CA ARG A 183 8.44 5.19 1.86
C ARG A 183 9.66 4.31 1.88
N ALA A 184 9.81 3.58 2.98
CA ALA A 184 10.88 2.62 3.13
C ALA A 184 10.44 1.49 4.04
N ASN A 185 11.20 0.42 3.98
CA ASN A 185 10.90 -0.85 4.60
C ASN A 185 12.14 -1.32 5.36
N ASP A 186 11.98 -2.03 6.47
CA ASP A 186 13.09 -2.85 6.95
C ASP A 186 13.32 -4.07 6.02
N ALA A 187 14.34 -4.89 6.32
CA ALA A 187 14.71 -6.00 5.44
C ALA A 187 13.58 -7.02 5.27
N LEU A 188 12.88 -7.35 6.36
CA LEU A 188 11.77 -8.32 6.36
C LEU A 188 10.59 -7.82 5.53
N SER A 189 10.20 -6.56 5.71
CA SER A 189 9.07 -6.00 4.98
C SER A 189 9.41 -5.71 3.51
N THR A 190 10.69 -5.46 3.19
CA THR A 190 11.18 -5.39 1.81
C THR A 190 11.09 -6.76 1.14
N ALA A 191 11.52 -7.81 1.84
CA ALA A 191 11.33 -9.19 1.38
C ALA A 191 9.85 -9.48 1.14
N ALA A 192 8.96 -9.12 2.08
CA ALA A 192 7.52 -9.32 1.93
C ALA A 192 6.93 -8.63 0.69
N ASP A 193 7.26 -7.36 0.45
CA ASP A 193 6.81 -6.62 -0.75
C ASP A 193 7.33 -7.29 -2.04
N PHE A 194 8.61 -7.70 -2.05
CA PHE A 194 9.21 -8.37 -3.19
C PHE A 194 8.61 -9.75 -3.46
N CYS A 195 8.36 -10.54 -2.42
CA CYS A 195 7.73 -11.85 -2.55
C CYS A 195 6.27 -11.74 -3.01
N LEU A 196 5.54 -10.73 -2.54
CA LEU A 196 4.19 -10.44 -3.03
C LEU A 196 4.20 -10.11 -4.53
N ARG A 197 5.09 -9.20 -4.95
CA ARG A 197 5.21 -8.76 -6.36
C ARG A 197 5.75 -9.85 -7.28
N ALA A 198 6.66 -10.68 -6.79
CA ALA A 198 7.20 -11.82 -7.55
C ALA A 198 6.09 -12.84 -7.87
N ALA A 199 5.12 -13.01 -6.96
CA ALA A 199 4.00 -13.93 -7.16
C ALA A 199 2.92 -13.38 -8.11
N SER A 200 2.70 -12.07 -8.13
CA SER A 200 1.65 -11.46 -8.96
C SER A 200 1.96 -11.41 -10.45
N HIS A 201 3.12 -11.92 -10.90
CA HIS A 201 3.63 -11.85 -12.28
C HIS A 201 3.67 -10.42 -12.86
N SER A 202 3.36 -9.41 -12.06
CA SER A 202 3.22 -8.01 -12.45
C SER A 202 4.58 -7.30 -12.52
N GLY A 203 5.63 -8.05 -12.87
CA GLY A 203 6.96 -7.59 -13.25
C GLY A 203 7.53 -6.48 -12.35
N LEU A 204 8.29 -6.85 -11.33
CA LEU A 204 9.38 -5.96 -10.95
C LEU A 204 10.26 -5.83 -12.20
N SER A 205 10.28 -4.65 -12.81
CA SER A 205 11.17 -4.40 -13.93
C SER A 205 12.59 -4.71 -13.48
N SER A 206 13.34 -5.47 -14.28
CA SER A 206 14.76 -5.72 -14.01
C SER A 206 15.57 -4.42 -13.95
N SER A 207 15.03 -3.32 -14.50
CA SER A 207 15.59 -1.97 -14.42
C SER A 207 15.34 -1.25 -13.09
N GLY A 208 14.59 -1.83 -12.15
CA GLY A 208 14.33 -1.19 -10.86
C GLY A 208 15.55 -1.19 -9.95
N LEU A 209 15.57 -0.28 -8.98
CA LEU A 209 16.68 -0.09 -8.05
C LEU A 209 16.21 -0.24 -6.60
N LEU A 210 17.08 -0.83 -5.77
CA LEU A 210 16.92 -0.89 -4.33
C LEU A 210 18.03 -0.08 -3.66
N SER A 211 17.65 0.91 -2.86
CA SER A 211 18.59 1.70 -2.07
C SER A 211 18.52 1.33 -0.59
N LYS A 212 19.68 1.17 0.03
CA LYS A 212 19.87 1.09 1.49
C LYS A 212 20.07 2.50 2.04
N TRP A 213 19.34 2.81 3.09
CA TRP A 213 19.33 4.08 3.78
C TRP A 213 19.68 3.88 5.25
N GLN A 214 20.43 4.84 5.78
CA GLN A 214 20.64 4.98 7.21
C GLN A 214 19.78 6.14 7.69
N VAL A 215 18.96 5.88 8.70
CA VAL A 215 17.94 6.82 9.16
C VAL A 215 18.06 7.02 10.66
N GLU A 216 18.04 8.27 11.09
CA GLU A 216 17.81 8.63 12.49
C GLU A 216 16.42 9.25 12.58
N ALA A 217 15.54 8.66 13.40
CA ALA A 217 14.15 9.08 13.53
C ALA A 217 13.71 9.12 14.99
N ASN A 218 12.77 10.02 15.30
CA ASN A 218 12.06 10.02 16.58
C ASN A 218 11.22 8.73 16.67
N ALA A 219 11.43 7.96 17.74
CA ALA A 219 10.72 6.71 17.99
C ALA A 219 9.25 6.87 18.40
N SER A 220 8.75 8.11 18.55
CA SER A 220 7.31 8.41 18.68
C SER A 220 6.62 8.23 17.33
N TRP A 221 6.48 6.97 16.89
CA TRP A 221 5.95 6.62 15.58
C TRP A 221 4.50 7.07 15.43
N GLY A 222 4.20 7.79 14.34
CA GLY A 222 2.84 8.10 13.93
C GLY A 222 2.19 6.95 13.17
N GLN A 223 0.94 7.14 12.78
CA GLN A 223 0.26 6.24 11.84
C GLN A 223 0.99 6.24 10.49
N TYR A 224 1.17 5.06 9.89
CA TYR A 224 1.67 4.97 8.52
C TYR A 224 0.75 5.70 7.52
N ALA A 225 1.36 6.50 6.66
CA ALA A 225 0.71 7.22 5.58
C ALA A 225 1.27 6.79 4.21
N TYR A 226 0.45 6.88 3.16
CA TYR A 226 0.91 6.68 1.79
C TYR A 226 1.59 7.95 1.30
N CYS A 227 2.89 8.05 1.58
CA CYS A 227 3.73 9.14 1.10
C CYS A 227 4.27 8.84 -0.30
N GLY A 228 4.25 9.83 -1.18
CA GLY A 228 4.82 9.69 -2.51
C GLY A 228 4.88 11.04 -3.23
N PRO A 229 5.56 11.09 -4.39
CA PRO A 229 5.48 12.25 -5.26
C PRO A 229 4.01 12.44 -5.67
N SER A 230 3.43 13.61 -5.36
CA SER A 230 2.16 13.99 -5.98
C SER A 230 2.42 14.49 -7.41
N GLU A 231 1.40 14.49 -8.26
CA GLU A 231 1.46 14.97 -9.66
C GLU A 231 1.84 16.46 -9.82
N GLY A 232 2.18 17.17 -8.74
CA GLY A 232 2.69 18.54 -8.76
C GLY A 232 4.08 18.72 -8.13
N GLY A 233 4.85 17.65 -7.93
CA GLY A 233 6.21 17.72 -7.37
C GLY A 233 6.28 17.95 -5.85
N GLY A 234 5.16 18.26 -5.20
CA GLY A 234 5.07 18.25 -3.73
C GLY A 234 4.91 16.81 -3.23
N GLY A 235 5.82 16.30 -2.40
CA GLY A 235 5.64 15.01 -1.74
C GLY A 235 4.49 15.10 -0.74
N GLY A 236 3.36 14.44 -1.03
CA GLY A 236 2.21 14.42 -0.15
C GLY A 236 2.07 13.06 0.56
N CYS A 237 1.56 13.06 1.78
CA CYS A 237 1.26 11.86 2.55
C CYS A 237 -0.24 11.69 2.79
N PHE A 238 -0.83 10.63 2.26
CA PHE A 238 -2.25 10.33 2.48
C PHE A 238 -2.44 9.46 3.72
N GLY A 239 -3.36 9.83 4.61
CA GLY A 239 -3.55 9.17 5.91
C GLY A 239 -2.93 9.90 7.11
N HIS A 240 -2.29 11.07 6.89
CA HIS A 240 -1.81 12.05 7.88
C HIS A 240 -1.06 11.48 9.12
N SER A 241 0.27 11.58 9.11
CA SER A 241 1.12 11.32 10.29
C SER A 241 1.64 12.60 10.96
N GLY A 242 1.16 13.77 10.51
CA GLY A 242 1.75 15.06 10.86
C GLY A 242 3.23 15.09 10.46
N LYS A 243 4.10 15.51 11.38
CA LYS A 243 5.55 15.48 11.20
C LYS A 243 6.18 14.14 11.60
N HIS A 244 5.45 13.22 12.21
CA HIS A 244 6.03 11.98 12.74
C HIS A 244 6.27 10.98 11.61
N VAL A 245 7.34 10.19 11.73
CA VAL A 245 7.53 9.02 10.88
C VAL A 245 6.42 8.03 11.18
N GLY A 246 5.66 7.69 10.15
CA GLY A 246 4.59 6.71 10.27
C GLY A 246 5.14 5.29 10.23
N ARG A 247 4.57 4.38 11.02
CA ARG A 247 4.99 2.97 11.08
C ARG A 247 3.78 2.04 11.05
N GLN A 248 3.91 0.91 10.37
CA GLN A 248 2.96 -0.21 10.42
C GLN A 248 3.68 -1.52 10.14
N GLY A 249 3.07 -2.65 10.47
CA GLY A 249 3.52 -3.94 9.95
C GLY A 249 3.29 -4.05 8.44
N ALA A 250 4.16 -4.80 7.75
CA ALA A 250 4.11 -4.95 6.30
C ALA A 250 2.74 -5.48 5.84
N LEU A 251 2.12 -4.83 4.85
CA LEU A 251 0.80 -5.16 4.29
C LEU A 251 -0.41 -5.03 5.24
N GLY A 252 -0.20 -4.52 6.45
CA GLY A 252 -1.28 -4.27 7.42
C GLY A 252 -1.37 -5.24 8.61
N PRO A 253 -0.97 -6.53 8.51
CA PRO A 253 -0.76 -7.37 9.69
C PRO A 253 0.15 -6.71 10.72
N GLY A 254 -0.20 -6.84 12.00
CA GLY A 254 0.52 -6.27 13.13
C GLY A 254 -0.37 -6.33 14.38
N GLY A 255 0.18 -5.98 15.54
CA GLY A 255 -0.61 -5.81 16.77
C GLY A 255 -1.63 -4.66 16.64
N GLY A 256 -2.13 -4.18 17.78
CA GLY A 256 -3.05 -3.03 17.81
C GLY A 256 -2.56 -1.85 16.96
N MET A 257 -3.48 -1.19 16.25
CA MET A 257 -3.20 -0.10 15.30
C MET A 257 -2.31 -0.53 14.12
N GLY A 258 -2.39 -1.79 13.69
CA GLY A 258 -1.63 -2.31 12.55
C GLY A 258 -0.12 -2.34 12.80
N GLY A 259 0.29 -2.52 14.05
CA GLY A 259 1.71 -2.60 14.42
C GLY A 259 2.45 -1.26 14.51
N GLN A 260 1.73 -0.15 14.66
CA GLN A 260 2.32 1.19 14.83
C GLN A 260 3.29 1.22 16.03
N CYS A 261 2.83 0.72 17.18
CA CYS A 261 3.54 0.79 18.46
C CYS A 261 4.01 -0.55 19.02
N SER A 262 3.88 -1.66 18.28
CA SER A 262 4.37 -2.98 18.69
C SER A 262 5.61 -3.39 17.92
N ALA A 263 6.32 -4.40 18.39
CA ALA A 263 7.27 -5.12 17.54
C ALA A 263 6.53 -5.71 16.33
N ASN A 264 7.20 -5.75 15.17
CA ASN A 264 6.67 -6.33 13.93
C ASN A 264 7.63 -7.43 13.44
N ASP A 265 8.15 -8.23 14.36
CA ASP A 265 9.30 -9.11 14.12
C ASP A 265 9.03 -10.20 13.08
N ASP A 266 7.76 -10.50 12.86
CA ASP A 266 7.32 -11.56 11.95
C ASP A 266 7.14 -11.08 10.51
N VAL A 267 6.58 -9.87 10.34
CA VAL A 267 6.23 -9.32 9.01
C VAL A 267 7.14 -8.17 8.57
N GLY A 268 7.95 -7.63 9.47
CA GLY A 268 8.69 -6.39 9.28
C GLY A 268 7.81 -5.15 9.35
N SER A 269 8.44 -3.98 9.24
CA SER A 269 7.79 -2.67 9.35
C SER A 269 7.90 -1.87 8.06
N TRP A 270 6.76 -1.36 7.58
CA TRP A 270 6.72 -0.27 6.62
C TRP A 270 6.78 1.07 7.33
N TYR A 271 7.54 2.00 6.74
CA TYR A 271 7.75 3.35 7.24
C TYR A 271 7.33 4.37 6.20
N SER A 272 6.72 5.45 6.67
CA SER A 272 6.34 6.61 5.86
C SER A 272 6.96 7.88 6.42
N PHE A 273 7.62 8.64 5.57
CA PHE A 273 8.45 9.77 5.96
C PHE A 273 7.87 11.06 5.38
N PRO A 274 7.08 11.81 6.17
CA PRO A 274 6.54 13.09 5.72
C PRO A 274 7.66 14.11 5.55
N ALA A 275 7.64 14.86 4.45
CA ALA A 275 8.64 15.88 4.14
C ALA A 275 8.69 16.96 5.23
N GLU A 276 7.53 17.28 5.84
CA GLU A 276 7.38 18.24 6.94
C GLU A 276 8.10 17.82 8.22
N GLY A 277 8.42 16.52 8.34
CA GLY A 277 9.20 15.96 9.44
C GLY A 277 10.70 15.89 9.17
N GLN A 278 11.16 16.15 7.94
CA GLN A 278 12.58 16.03 7.60
C GLN A 278 13.40 17.14 8.28
N CYS A 279 14.50 16.76 8.90
CA CYS A 279 15.45 17.71 9.47
C CYS A 279 16.27 18.35 8.35
N PRO A 280 16.50 19.68 8.42
CA PRO A 280 17.48 20.34 7.56
C PRO A 280 18.86 19.70 7.70
N GLU A 281 19.69 19.82 6.66
CA GLU A 281 21.06 19.34 6.69
C GLU A 281 21.82 19.94 7.88
N GLY A 282 22.52 19.09 8.64
CA GLY A 282 23.25 19.48 9.84
C GLY A 282 22.39 19.76 11.09
N ALA A 283 21.06 19.85 10.97
CA ALA A 283 20.20 20.08 12.13
C ALA A 283 20.12 18.84 13.04
N ALA A 284 20.13 19.07 14.35
CA ALA A 284 19.86 18.03 15.33
C ALA A 284 18.39 17.60 15.29
N LEU A 285 18.13 16.31 15.48
CA LEU A 285 16.78 15.76 15.53
C LEU A 285 15.98 16.44 16.66
N GLY A 286 14.74 16.85 16.36
CA GLY A 286 13.89 17.65 17.26
C GLY A 286 14.01 19.16 17.08
N SER A 287 15.09 19.67 16.46
CA SER A 287 15.22 21.10 16.16
C SER A 287 14.13 21.56 15.20
N GLY A 288 13.40 22.62 15.54
CA GLY A 288 12.27 23.10 14.72
C GLY A 288 11.12 22.09 14.56
N GLY A 289 11.07 21.07 15.43
CA GLY A 289 10.09 20.00 15.37
C GLY A 289 10.30 19.01 14.23
N CYS A 290 11.50 18.97 13.62
CA CYS A 290 11.84 17.88 12.70
C CYS A 290 11.99 16.57 13.48
N THR A 291 11.67 15.45 12.84
CA THR A 291 11.57 14.14 13.49
C THR A 291 12.45 13.09 12.84
N TRP A 292 13.02 13.34 11.65
CA TRP A 292 13.88 12.36 10.99
C TRP A 292 14.92 13.00 10.07
N LYS A 293 16.03 12.30 9.87
CA LYS A 293 17.02 12.56 8.83
C LYS A 293 17.51 11.24 8.26
N ALA A 294 17.92 11.25 7.01
CA ALA A 294 18.33 10.05 6.31
C ALA A 294 19.43 10.36 5.30
N TYR A 295 20.24 9.36 4.99
CA TYR A 295 21.19 9.39 3.88
C TYR A 295 21.24 8.05 3.16
N VAL A 296 21.46 8.10 1.85
CA VAL A 296 21.65 6.91 1.03
C VAL A 296 23.02 6.33 1.33
N ALA A 297 23.07 5.07 1.74
CA ALA A 297 24.33 4.36 1.92
C ALA A 297 24.75 3.67 0.62
N ARG A 298 23.81 3.04 -0.09
CA ARG A 298 24.13 2.23 -1.27
C ARG A 298 22.91 1.92 -2.12
N THR A 299 23.11 1.67 -3.42
CA THR A 299 22.03 1.30 -4.35
C THR A 299 22.47 0.15 -5.24
N VAL A 300 21.59 -0.83 -5.44
CA VAL A 300 21.81 -2.00 -6.31
C VAL A 300 20.63 -2.21 -7.26
N SER A 301 20.83 -2.96 -8.34
CA SER A 301 19.75 -3.28 -9.28
C SER A 301 18.88 -4.45 -8.80
N TYR A 302 17.59 -4.41 -9.13
CA TYR A 302 16.68 -5.56 -8.93
C TYR A 302 17.14 -6.78 -9.69
N LYS A 303 17.72 -6.60 -10.88
CA LYS A 303 18.28 -7.70 -11.66
C LYS A 303 19.23 -8.55 -10.80
N CYS A 304 20.19 -7.93 -10.12
CA CYS A 304 21.12 -8.68 -9.27
C CYS A 304 20.39 -9.44 -8.15
N LEU A 305 19.41 -8.81 -7.49
CA LEU A 305 18.66 -9.46 -6.40
C LEU A 305 17.88 -10.69 -6.88
N PHE A 306 17.11 -10.55 -7.97
CA PHE A 306 16.19 -11.59 -8.42
C PHE A 306 16.85 -12.68 -9.26
N GLU A 307 17.81 -12.31 -10.11
CA GLU A 307 18.48 -13.23 -11.02
C GLU A 307 19.75 -13.80 -10.37
N ASP A 308 20.67 -12.94 -9.93
CA ASP A 308 22.00 -13.38 -9.47
C ASP A 308 22.01 -13.87 -8.02
N ARG A 309 21.12 -13.35 -7.16
CA ARG A 309 20.99 -13.73 -5.75
C ARG A 309 19.78 -14.62 -5.45
N GLU A 310 19.07 -15.06 -6.49
CA GLU A 310 17.95 -16.00 -6.40
C GLU A 310 16.81 -15.59 -5.45
N LEU A 311 16.59 -14.28 -5.23
CA LEU A 311 15.57 -13.81 -4.30
C LEU A 311 14.17 -14.32 -4.65
N LYS A 312 13.87 -14.46 -5.95
CA LYS A 312 12.59 -15.04 -6.41
C LYS A 312 12.38 -16.47 -5.91
N TYR A 313 13.45 -17.27 -5.90
CA TYR A 313 13.39 -18.65 -5.44
C TYR A 313 13.21 -18.71 -3.92
N ALA A 314 13.95 -17.89 -3.16
CA ALA A 314 13.79 -17.78 -1.71
C ALA A 314 12.35 -17.40 -1.32
N CYS A 315 11.77 -16.39 -1.99
CA CYS A 315 10.38 -15.99 -1.81
C CYS A 315 9.38 -17.14 -2.00
N GLY A 316 9.58 -17.98 -3.02
CA GLY A 316 8.72 -19.13 -3.27
C GLY A 316 8.75 -20.18 -2.15
N ARG A 317 9.90 -20.31 -1.47
CA ARG A 317 10.10 -21.26 -0.36
C ARG A 317 9.57 -20.74 0.99
N GLU A 318 9.59 -19.43 1.19
CA GLU A 318 9.16 -18.79 2.46
C GLU A 318 7.70 -18.36 2.47
N ARG A 319 6.99 -18.43 1.33
CA ARG A 319 5.58 -18.08 1.26
C ARG A 319 4.76 -18.89 2.28
N GLY A 320 3.98 -18.20 3.11
CA GLY A 320 3.18 -18.80 4.18
C GLY A 320 3.97 -19.21 5.42
N HIS A 321 5.26 -18.84 5.50
CA HIS A 321 6.17 -19.17 6.60
C HIS A 321 6.96 -17.93 7.03
N ALA A 322 6.29 -16.97 7.66
CA ALA A 322 6.95 -15.83 8.28
C ALA A 322 7.83 -16.27 9.48
N PRO A 323 8.93 -15.53 9.76
CA PRO A 323 9.43 -14.39 9.00
C PRO A 323 10.13 -14.82 7.70
N MET A 324 10.15 -13.93 6.69
CA MET A 324 10.88 -14.13 5.42
C MET A 324 12.39 -13.88 5.58
N ALA A 325 13.00 -14.55 6.55
CA ALA A 325 14.36 -14.27 7.01
C ALA A 325 15.43 -14.52 5.95
N ARG A 326 15.29 -15.57 5.13
CA ARG A 326 16.25 -15.88 4.06
C ARG A 326 16.21 -14.83 2.96
N SER A 327 15.01 -14.43 2.53
CA SER A 327 14.83 -13.36 1.55
C SER A 327 15.37 -12.02 2.07
N ALA A 328 15.14 -11.69 3.34
CA ALA A 328 15.70 -10.50 3.98
C ALA A 328 17.24 -10.55 4.05
N ALA A 329 17.83 -11.71 4.37
CA ALA A 329 19.28 -11.89 4.41
C ALA A 329 19.93 -11.71 3.03
N ILE A 330 19.27 -12.16 1.95
CA ILE A 330 19.72 -11.92 0.57
C ILE A 330 19.80 -10.41 0.28
N ILE A 331 18.74 -9.67 0.62
CA ILE A 331 18.68 -8.21 0.43
C ILE A 331 19.81 -7.51 1.21
N GLN A 332 19.99 -7.90 2.48
CA GLN A 332 21.05 -7.37 3.34
C GLN A 332 22.44 -7.64 2.77
N ALA A 333 22.75 -8.89 2.39
CA ALA A 333 24.05 -9.26 1.84
C ALA A 333 24.36 -8.51 0.53
N ALA A 334 23.37 -8.43 -0.36
CA ALA A 334 23.48 -7.73 -1.63
C ALA A 334 23.88 -6.25 -1.44
N LEU A 335 23.31 -5.59 -0.44
CA LEU A 335 23.58 -4.19 -0.12
C LEU A 335 24.73 -4.00 0.88
N ALA A 336 25.26 -5.04 1.50
CA ALA A 336 26.41 -4.95 2.41
C ALA A 336 27.76 -4.97 1.67
N SER A 337 27.83 -5.59 0.48
CA SER A 337 29.09 -5.73 -0.28
C SER A 337 28.87 -5.65 -1.80
N ALA A 338 29.87 -5.17 -2.55
CA ALA A 338 29.89 -5.24 -4.01
C ALA A 338 30.38 -6.61 -4.53
N ASP A 339 31.01 -7.41 -3.67
CA ASP A 339 31.61 -8.69 -4.02
C ASP A 339 30.56 -9.82 -4.16
N PRO A 340 30.33 -10.36 -5.37
CA PRO A 340 29.39 -11.45 -5.60
C PRO A 340 29.70 -12.73 -4.82
N ALA A 341 30.97 -13.00 -4.51
CA ALA A 341 31.39 -14.18 -3.75
C ALA A 341 30.92 -14.12 -2.27
N ARG A 342 30.64 -12.91 -1.77
CA ARG A 342 30.10 -12.65 -0.43
C ARG A 342 28.59 -12.43 -0.43
N GLY A 343 27.90 -12.77 -1.53
CA GLY A 343 26.47 -12.51 -1.70
C GLY A 343 26.15 -11.05 -2.05
N GLY A 344 27.15 -10.25 -2.38
CA GLY A 344 27.02 -8.86 -2.76
C GLY A 344 26.44 -8.65 -4.17
N CYS A 345 25.99 -7.41 -4.42
CA CYS A 345 25.57 -6.94 -5.74
C CYS A 345 26.43 -5.72 -6.13
N PRO A 346 26.86 -5.55 -7.39
CA PRO A 346 27.54 -4.33 -7.82
C PRO A 346 26.68 -3.08 -7.59
N ASP A 347 27.35 -1.94 -7.38
CA ASP A 347 26.66 -0.65 -7.27
C ASP A 347 25.95 -0.32 -8.58
N ALA A 348 24.69 0.09 -8.48
CA ALA A 348 23.97 0.62 -9.63
C ALA A 348 24.42 2.07 -9.92
N PRO A 349 24.45 2.50 -11.20
CA PRO A 349 24.73 3.88 -11.55
C PRO A 349 23.83 4.85 -10.78
N GLN A 350 24.42 5.74 -10.00
CA GLN A 350 23.72 6.81 -9.32
C GLN A 350 23.61 7.98 -10.29
N HIS A 351 22.55 8.03 -11.07
CA HIS A 351 22.16 9.30 -11.69
C HIS A 351 21.63 10.20 -10.54
N GLY A 352 22.05 11.46 -10.48
CA GLY A 352 21.45 12.55 -9.68
C GLY A 352 21.37 12.45 -8.14
N LEU A 353 21.83 11.38 -7.48
CA LEU A 353 21.79 11.28 -6.01
C LEU A 353 22.93 12.07 -5.35
N GLN A 354 22.59 12.96 -4.41
CA GLN A 354 23.57 13.51 -3.46
C GLN A 354 24.14 12.37 -2.61
N GLN A 355 25.42 12.05 -2.82
CA GLN A 355 26.13 11.10 -1.98
C GLN A 355 26.35 11.70 -0.59
N ALA A 356 26.26 10.86 0.45
CA ALA A 356 26.70 11.28 1.76
C ALA A 356 28.17 11.74 1.66
N PRO A 357 28.57 12.83 2.35
CA PRO A 357 29.98 13.19 2.42
C PRO A 357 30.77 11.98 2.96
N PRO A 358 31.99 11.72 2.43
CA PRO A 358 32.79 10.60 2.86
C PRO A 358 32.96 10.65 4.38
N VAL A 359 32.53 9.58 5.07
CA VAL A 359 32.76 9.45 6.51
C VAL A 359 34.27 9.38 6.69
N LEU A 360 34.87 10.46 7.19
CA LEU A 360 36.26 10.42 7.63
C LEU A 360 36.33 9.44 8.81
N VAL A 361 36.87 8.25 8.55
CA VAL A 361 37.28 7.34 9.62
C VAL A 361 38.56 7.93 10.20
N VAL A 362 38.43 8.61 11.34
CA VAL A 362 39.55 9.19 12.10
C VAL A 362 40.15 8.13 13.02
#